data_AF-A0A2T5H364-F1
#
_entry.id   AF-A0A2T5H364-F1
#
_cell.length_a   1.000
_cell.length_b   1.000
_cell.length_c   1.000
_cell.angle_alpha   90.00
_cell.angle_beta   90.00
_cell.angle_gamma   90.00
#
_symmetry.space_group_name_H-M   'P 1'
#
loop_
_entity.id
_entity.type
_entity.pdbx_description
1 polymer ?
#
loop_
_entity_poly.entity_id
_entity_poly.type
_entity_poly.pdbx_seq_one_letter_code
_entity_poly.pdbx_strand_id
1 'polypeptide(L)'
;MLHIALAGLALIYAPQDTVPSVPHPPVEPASDEIVVTALRDIEDKSSAVTLKSFGTSRTGSAVRSRQVFDLSQRWAACPARAAPDRRTWLQTAIDSRTNSTRQEFAMLRLAKVYAACAPDTEDAHLGIIQNVYYDRGALMVEALKAFVPDLVLTKEQTADPEVQARFNAREISLAKFRLPVDRRYFEAAVCFVRIEPELAVKLAMTDKPLSAVRRIEAAIVNRGRICVGNARNVYFDGTQFRFYIADAVYRWAVAAKGVDTLIPTR
;
A
#
# COMPACT_ATOMS: atom_id res chain seq x y z
N MET A 1 25.70 -19.57 55.42
CA MET A 1 24.56 -20.42 55.85
C MET A 1 23.41 -19.49 56.17
N LEU A 2 22.44 -19.38 55.25
CA LEU A 2 21.33 -18.43 55.34
C LEU A 2 20.03 -19.24 55.47
N HIS A 3 19.30 -19.03 56.56
CA HIS A 3 18.06 -19.74 56.88
C HIS A 3 16.85 -19.14 56.14
N ILE A 4 16.02 -20.04 55.63
CA ILE A 4 14.74 -19.84 54.96
C ILE A 4 13.65 -19.68 56.03
N ALA A 5 12.75 -18.71 55.86
CA ALA A 5 11.49 -18.63 56.60
C ALA A 5 10.31 -18.63 55.62
N LEU A 6 9.51 -19.70 55.65
CA LEU A 6 8.22 -19.83 54.95
C LEU A 6 7.11 -19.18 55.80
N ALA A 7 6.33 -18.30 55.19
CA ALA A 7 5.08 -17.79 55.75
C ALA A 7 3.89 -18.49 55.07
N GLY A 8 3.07 -19.16 55.87
CA GLY A 8 1.84 -19.83 55.44
C GLY A 8 0.69 -18.84 55.23
N LEU A 9 -0.02 -18.99 54.11
CA LEU A 9 -1.24 -18.26 53.80
C LEU A 9 -2.45 -19.13 54.16
N ALA A 10 -3.30 -18.65 55.07
CA ALA A 10 -4.58 -19.27 55.39
C ALA A 10 -5.65 -18.79 54.39
N LEU A 11 -6.33 -19.73 53.73
CA LEU A 11 -7.50 -19.49 52.87
C LEU A 11 -8.76 -19.44 53.73
N ILE A 12 -9.40 -18.28 53.80
CA ILE A 12 -10.72 -18.09 54.39
C ILE A 12 -11.76 -18.31 53.27
N TYR A 13 -12.62 -19.31 53.45
CA TYR A 13 -13.73 -19.62 52.56
C TYR A 13 -14.95 -18.77 52.96
N ALA A 14 -15.46 -17.94 52.05
CA ALA A 14 -16.71 -17.21 52.25
C ALA A 14 -17.87 -17.97 51.58
N PRO A 15 -19.06 -18.02 52.20
CA PRO A 15 -20.24 -18.67 51.61
C PRO A 15 -20.79 -17.84 50.45
N GLN A 16 -21.19 -18.52 49.36
CA GLN A 16 -21.85 -17.90 48.21
C GLN A 16 -23.36 -17.75 48.47
N ASP A 17 -23.83 -16.51 48.48
CA ASP A 17 -25.26 -16.19 48.43
C ASP A 17 -25.84 -16.52 47.04
N THR A 18 -26.97 -17.21 47.05
CA THR A 18 -27.71 -17.60 45.84
C THR A 18 -28.59 -16.43 45.38
N VAL A 19 -28.24 -15.85 44.23
CA VAL A 19 -29.02 -14.76 43.60
C VAL A 19 -30.17 -15.36 42.77
N PRO A 20 -31.41 -14.84 42.84
CA PRO A 20 -32.53 -15.32 42.05
C PRO A 20 -32.35 -15.01 40.56
N SER A 21 -32.64 -16.01 39.70
CA SER A 21 -32.53 -15.91 38.25
C SER A 21 -33.63 -15.01 37.65
N VAL A 22 -33.22 -13.95 36.96
CA VAL A 22 -34.10 -13.10 36.15
C VAL A 22 -34.37 -13.77 34.79
N PRO A 23 -35.63 -13.84 34.31
CA PRO A 23 -35.95 -14.42 33.01
C PRO A 23 -35.26 -13.65 31.88
N HIS A 24 -34.44 -14.32 31.10
CA HIS A 24 -33.83 -13.74 29.91
C HIS A 24 -34.84 -13.75 28.74
N PRO A 25 -34.96 -12.65 27.98
CA PRO A 25 -35.72 -12.62 26.74
C PRO A 25 -35.09 -13.56 25.69
N PRO A 26 -35.84 -13.96 24.65
CA PRO A 26 -35.38 -14.92 23.65
C PRO A 26 -34.11 -14.39 22.98
N VAL A 27 -33.03 -15.16 23.06
CA VAL A 27 -31.78 -14.89 22.37
C VAL A 27 -32.04 -15.10 20.88
N GLU A 28 -32.15 -14.00 20.15
CA GLU A 28 -32.12 -13.98 18.69
C GLU A 28 -30.79 -14.60 18.23
N PRO A 29 -30.79 -15.54 17.26
CA PRO A 29 -29.58 -16.24 16.87
C PRO A 29 -28.52 -15.22 16.41
N ALA A 30 -27.34 -15.30 17.02
CA ALA A 30 -26.20 -14.48 16.65
C ALA A 30 -25.94 -14.66 15.15
N SER A 31 -26.14 -13.59 14.40
CA SER A 31 -25.72 -13.49 13.00
C SER A 31 -24.21 -13.77 12.94
N ASP A 32 -23.80 -14.85 12.27
CA ASP A 32 -22.42 -15.20 11.93
C ASP A 32 -21.80 -14.22 10.90
N GLU A 33 -22.05 -12.92 11.05
CA GLU A 33 -21.31 -11.89 10.33
C GLU A 33 -20.05 -11.59 11.14
N ILE A 34 -18.94 -12.23 10.76
CA ILE A 34 -17.60 -11.84 11.21
C ILE A 34 -17.32 -10.45 10.61
N VAL A 35 -17.85 -9.41 11.25
CA VAL A 35 -17.48 -8.04 10.94
C VAL A 35 -16.05 -7.87 11.42
N VAL A 36 -15.09 -7.99 10.50
CA VAL A 36 -13.67 -7.75 10.77
C VAL A 36 -13.51 -6.33 11.33
N THR A 37 -13.48 -6.23 12.65
CA THR A 37 -13.34 -4.99 13.43
C THR A 37 -12.06 -4.23 13.08
N ALA A 38 -11.08 -4.92 12.47
CA ALA A 38 -9.76 -4.40 12.17
C ALA A 38 -9.71 -3.32 11.06
N LEU A 39 -10.79 -3.09 10.29
CA LEU A 39 -10.84 -2.00 9.28
C LEU A 39 -11.74 -0.83 9.68
N ARG A 40 -12.19 -0.80 10.94
CA ARG A 40 -12.95 0.32 11.52
C ARG A 40 -12.06 1.44 12.04
N ASP A 41 -10.73 1.36 11.85
CA ASP A 41 -9.77 2.34 12.35
C ASP A 41 -10.07 3.78 11.88
N ILE A 42 -10.71 3.98 10.73
CA ILE A 42 -11.09 5.31 10.24
C ILE A 42 -12.28 5.94 10.98
N GLU A 43 -13.07 5.13 11.69
CA GLU A 43 -14.25 5.53 12.47
C GLU A 43 -13.89 5.88 13.92
N ASP A 44 -12.73 5.40 14.42
CA ASP A 44 -12.22 5.79 15.73
C ASP A 44 -11.69 7.23 15.72
N LYS A 45 -12.19 8.05 16.64
CA LYS A 45 -11.77 9.45 16.83
C LYS A 45 -10.33 9.57 17.34
N SER A 46 -9.79 8.52 17.94
CA SER A 46 -8.42 8.48 18.47
C SER A 46 -7.37 8.17 17.39
N SER A 47 -7.81 7.69 16.23
CA SER A 47 -6.95 7.35 15.09
C SER A 47 -6.31 8.57 14.45
N ALA A 48 -5.10 8.37 13.90
CA ALA A 48 -4.36 9.44 13.23
C ALA A 48 -4.99 9.83 11.88
N VAL A 49 -5.64 8.87 11.23
CA VAL A 49 -6.46 9.06 10.03
C VAL A 49 -7.91 8.76 10.39
N THR A 50 -8.77 9.75 10.18
CA THR A 50 -10.21 9.68 10.43
C THR A 50 -10.98 10.11 9.19
N LEU A 51 -12.30 9.89 9.17
CA LEU A 51 -13.18 10.46 8.12
C LEU A 51 -13.05 11.99 7.99
N LYS A 52 -12.60 12.68 9.04
CA LYS A 52 -12.42 14.14 9.03
C LYS A 52 -11.08 14.59 8.48
N SER A 53 -10.03 13.75 8.53
CA SER A 53 -8.70 14.10 8.00
C SER A 53 -8.46 13.55 6.60
N PHE A 54 -9.11 12.43 6.27
CA PHE A 54 -8.96 11.74 4.99
C PHE A 54 -9.71 12.46 3.85
N GLY A 55 -9.01 12.80 2.76
CA GLY A 55 -9.61 13.44 1.59
C GLY A 55 -10.07 14.89 1.81
N THR A 56 -9.51 15.56 2.82
CA THR A 56 -9.77 17.00 3.06
C THR A 56 -9.12 17.86 1.98
N SER A 57 -9.67 19.06 1.75
CA SER A 57 -9.10 20.04 0.82
C SER A 57 -7.65 20.46 1.14
N ARG A 58 -7.17 20.16 2.36
CA ARG A 58 -5.77 20.40 2.78
C ARG A 58 -4.75 19.62 1.95
N THR A 59 -5.15 18.53 1.30
CA THR A 59 -4.26 17.71 0.46
C THR A 59 -4.36 18.07 -1.02
N GLY A 60 -5.05 19.15 -1.37
CA GLY A 60 -5.34 19.52 -2.76
C GLY A 60 -6.62 18.88 -3.30
N SER A 61 -6.81 18.93 -4.63
CA SER A 61 -8.01 18.36 -5.27
C SER A 61 -7.88 16.85 -5.44
N ALA A 62 -8.35 16.09 -4.44
CA ALA A 62 -8.44 14.63 -4.50
C ALA A 62 -9.26 14.13 -5.70
N VAL A 63 -10.20 14.94 -6.19
CA VAL A 63 -10.98 14.67 -7.41
C VAL A 63 -10.07 14.70 -8.63
N ARG A 64 -9.23 15.74 -8.77
CA ARG A 64 -8.29 15.86 -9.88
C ARG A 64 -7.25 14.75 -9.86
N SER A 65 -6.66 14.45 -8.69
CA SER A 65 -5.69 13.35 -8.55
C SER A 65 -6.28 12.01 -9.00
N ARG A 66 -7.54 11.73 -8.60
CA ARG A 66 -8.24 10.51 -9.05
C ARG A 66 -8.47 10.50 -10.55
N GLN A 67 -8.99 11.59 -11.12
CA GLN A 67 -9.25 11.66 -12.56
C GLN A 67 -7.98 11.42 -13.38
N VAL A 68 -6.86 12.03 -12.98
CA VAL A 68 -5.55 11.82 -13.61
C VAL A 68 -5.12 10.36 -13.48
N PHE A 69 -5.21 9.78 -12.28
CA PHE A 69 -4.79 8.40 -12.08
C PHE A 69 -5.69 7.37 -12.79
N ASP A 70 -7.00 7.59 -12.85
CA ASP A 70 -7.94 6.74 -13.60
C ASP A 70 -7.62 6.77 -15.12
N LEU A 71 -7.15 7.91 -15.65
CA LEU A 71 -6.63 8.01 -17.01
C LEU A 71 -5.30 7.24 -17.16
N SER A 72 -4.35 7.48 -16.25
CA SER A 72 -3.06 6.79 -16.22
C SER A 72 -3.22 5.27 -16.13
N GLN A 73 -4.17 4.76 -15.33
CA GLN A 73 -4.43 3.32 -15.19
C GLN A 73 -4.98 2.70 -16.47
N ARG A 74 -5.92 3.37 -17.17
CA ARG A 74 -6.44 2.90 -18.46
C ARG A 74 -5.32 2.78 -19.49
N TRP A 75 -4.46 3.79 -19.56
CA TRP A 75 -3.27 3.75 -20.41
C TRP A 75 -2.30 2.63 -20.00
N ALA A 76 -1.97 2.52 -18.70
CA ALA A 76 -0.99 1.59 -18.15
C ALA A 76 -1.40 0.10 -18.29
N ALA A 77 -2.70 -0.18 -18.38
CA ALA A 77 -3.20 -1.54 -18.58
C ALA A 77 -2.73 -2.15 -19.91
N CYS A 78 -2.54 -1.34 -20.95
CA CYS A 78 -2.08 -1.81 -22.26
C CYS A 78 -0.64 -2.33 -22.28
N PRO A 79 0.38 -1.55 -21.86
CA PRO A 79 1.75 -2.06 -21.82
C PRO A 79 1.90 -3.27 -20.89
N ALA A 80 1.12 -3.35 -19.80
CA ALA A 80 1.12 -4.52 -18.91
C ALA A 80 0.62 -5.80 -19.62
N ARG A 81 -0.28 -5.68 -20.60
CA ARG A 81 -0.82 -6.80 -21.40
C ARG A 81 -0.07 -7.04 -22.70
N ALA A 82 0.97 -6.27 -22.99
CA ALA A 82 1.73 -6.39 -24.22
C ALA A 82 2.42 -7.76 -24.34
N ALA A 83 2.74 -8.17 -25.57
CA ALA A 83 3.54 -9.36 -25.83
C ALA A 83 4.96 -9.24 -25.22
N PRO A 84 5.62 -10.35 -24.85
CA PRO A 84 6.91 -10.33 -24.13
C PRO A 84 7.99 -9.46 -24.79
N ASP A 85 8.09 -9.49 -26.12
CA ASP A 85 9.03 -8.69 -26.93
C ASP A 85 8.85 -7.17 -26.75
N ARG A 86 7.63 -6.74 -26.38
CA ARG A 86 7.28 -5.32 -26.17
C ARG A 86 7.35 -4.88 -24.71
N ARG A 87 7.54 -5.80 -23.76
CA ARG A 87 7.59 -5.49 -22.32
C ARG A 87 8.91 -4.87 -21.87
N THR A 88 9.95 -4.91 -22.69
CA THR A 88 11.26 -4.29 -22.37
C THR A 88 11.14 -2.81 -22.01
N TRP A 89 10.22 -2.08 -22.67
CA TRP A 89 9.96 -0.68 -22.33
C TRP A 89 9.24 -0.51 -21.00
N LEU A 90 8.27 -1.38 -20.69
CA LEU A 90 7.59 -1.42 -19.39
C LEU A 90 8.58 -1.73 -18.26
N GLN A 91 9.39 -2.78 -18.44
CA GLN A 91 10.45 -3.14 -17.51
C GLN A 91 11.40 -1.96 -17.31
N THR A 92 11.84 -1.30 -18.37
CA THR A 92 12.73 -0.13 -18.27
C THR A 92 12.07 1.03 -17.53
N ALA A 93 10.79 1.32 -17.79
CA ALA A 93 10.05 2.38 -17.10
C ALA A 93 9.92 2.14 -15.59
N ILE A 94 9.76 0.89 -15.17
CA ILE A 94 9.57 0.51 -13.77
C ILE A 94 10.90 0.29 -13.02
N ASP A 95 11.81 -0.50 -13.60
CA ASP A 95 13.00 -1.02 -12.92
C ASP A 95 14.21 -0.09 -12.98
N SER A 96 14.24 0.86 -13.91
CA SER A 96 15.35 1.82 -14.00
C SER A 96 15.34 2.83 -12.84
N ARG A 97 16.42 3.61 -12.75
CA ARG A 97 16.59 4.69 -11.78
C ARG A 97 15.46 5.71 -11.95
N THR A 98 14.73 5.98 -10.87
CA THR A 98 13.62 6.95 -10.84
C THR A 98 14.12 8.33 -11.30
N ASN A 99 13.40 9.01 -12.18
CA ASN A 99 13.77 10.30 -12.79
C ASN A 99 15.06 10.27 -13.63
N SER A 100 15.55 9.11 -14.05
CA SER A 100 16.65 9.05 -15.01
C SER A 100 16.16 9.28 -16.45
N THR A 101 17.01 9.81 -17.32
CA THR A 101 16.72 9.98 -18.76
C THR A 101 16.29 8.67 -19.41
N ARG A 102 16.85 7.53 -18.97
CA ARG A 102 16.47 6.20 -19.46
C ARG A 102 15.02 5.85 -19.08
N GLN A 103 14.61 6.15 -17.85
CA GLN A 103 13.23 5.95 -17.41
C GLN A 103 12.27 6.84 -18.19
N GLU A 104 12.58 8.13 -18.25
CA GLU A 104 11.76 9.14 -18.93
C GLU A 104 11.57 8.79 -20.40
N PHE A 105 12.65 8.41 -21.10
CA PHE A 105 12.57 7.96 -22.48
C PHE A 105 11.69 6.71 -22.64
N ALA A 106 11.79 5.74 -21.73
CA ALA A 106 10.92 4.56 -21.76
C ALA A 106 9.45 4.92 -21.55
N MET A 107 9.15 5.81 -20.58
CA MET A 107 7.81 6.35 -20.36
C MET A 107 7.26 7.03 -21.61
N LEU A 108 8.05 7.91 -22.24
CA LEU A 108 7.69 8.60 -23.49
C LEU A 108 7.51 7.62 -24.66
N ARG A 109 8.24 6.50 -24.68
CA ARG A 109 8.05 5.48 -25.70
C ARG A 109 6.74 4.72 -25.50
N LEU A 110 6.44 4.30 -24.28
CA LEU A 110 5.18 3.65 -23.92
C LEU A 110 3.99 4.57 -24.20
N ALA A 111 4.11 5.84 -23.84
CA ALA A 111 3.16 6.90 -24.13
C ALA A 111 2.76 6.91 -25.60
N LYS A 112 3.75 7.00 -26.48
CA LYS A 112 3.54 7.06 -27.93
C LYS A 112 2.96 5.78 -28.50
N VAL A 113 3.40 4.61 -28.03
CA VAL A 113 2.96 3.31 -28.56
C VAL A 113 1.53 2.97 -28.12
N TYR A 114 1.15 3.34 -26.89
CA TYR A 114 -0.13 2.96 -26.28
C TYR A 114 -1.09 4.14 -26.10
N ALA A 115 -0.90 5.24 -26.83
CA ALA A 115 -1.75 6.43 -26.74
C ALA A 115 -3.25 6.11 -26.94
N ALA A 116 -3.57 5.16 -27.83
CA ALA A 116 -4.95 4.74 -28.11
C ALA A 116 -5.65 4.01 -26.96
N CYS A 117 -4.92 3.62 -25.91
CA CYS A 117 -5.48 2.85 -24.79
C CYS A 117 -6.25 3.68 -23.76
N ALA A 118 -6.20 5.00 -23.87
CA ALA A 118 -7.07 5.92 -23.15
C ALA A 118 -7.61 6.92 -24.18
N PRO A 119 -8.67 6.58 -24.95
CA PRO A 119 -9.09 7.35 -26.11
C PRO A 119 -9.96 8.58 -25.81
N ASP A 120 -10.49 8.73 -24.58
CA ASP A 120 -11.35 9.86 -24.14
C ASP A 120 -10.58 11.18 -23.97
N THR A 121 -9.54 11.34 -24.76
CA THR A 121 -8.46 12.26 -24.55
C THR A 121 -8.14 12.91 -25.89
N GLU A 122 -9.04 13.76 -26.37
CA GLU A 122 -8.65 14.72 -27.41
C GLU A 122 -7.41 15.53 -26.96
N ASP A 123 -7.13 15.60 -25.65
CA ASP A 123 -5.92 16.14 -25.02
C ASP A 123 -4.71 15.19 -24.91
N ALA A 124 -4.82 13.88 -25.20
CA ALA A 124 -3.66 12.95 -25.06
C ALA A 124 -2.54 13.24 -26.04
N HIS A 125 -2.88 13.79 -27.20
CA HIS A 125 -1.89 14.20 -28.19
C HIS A 125 -1.08 15.43 -27.75
N LEU A 126 -1.46 16.11 -26.67
CA LEU A 126 -0.77 17.30 -26.15
C LEU A 126 -0.37 17.23 -24.65
N GLY A 127 -0.84 16.27 -23.85
CA GLY A 127 -0.46 16.29 -22.42
C GLY A 127 -0.79 15.12 -21.48
N ILE A 128 -1.15 13.92 -21.93
CA ILE A 128 -1.60 12.86 -20.99
C ILE A 128 -0.48 11.95 -20.46
N ILE A 129 0.75 12.08 -20.97
CA ILE A 129 1.94 11.59 -20.27
C ILE A 129 2.77 12.80 -19.80
N GLN A 130 2.18 13.62 -18.95
CA GLN A 130 2.88 14.76 -18.34
C GLN A 130 3.06 14.62 -16.84
N ASN A 131 2.33 13.71 -16.18
CA ASN A 131 2.52 13.47 -14.76
C ASN A 131 3.20 12.13 -14.53
N VAL A 132 4.50 12.14 -14.81
CA VAL A 132 5.43 11.01 -14.71
C VAL A 132 5.23 10.21 -13.41
N TYR A 133 4.83 10.86 -12.31
CA TYR A 133 4.54 10.20 -11.04
C TYR A 133 3.28 9.32 -11.08
N TYR A 134 2.13 9.85 -11.52
CA TYR A 134 0.90 9.08 -11.62
C TYR A 134 0.99 8.00 -12.71
N ASP A 135 1.62 8.32 -13.83
CA ASP A 135 1.79 7.37 -14.94
C ASP A 135 2.67 6.20 -14.51
N ARG A 136 3.82 6.47 -13.88
CA ARG A 136 4.68 5.42 -13.32
C ARG A 136 3.96 4.62 -12.24
N GLY A 137 3.23 5.31 -11.38
CA GLY A 137 2.40 4.70 -10.34
C GLY A 137 1.38 3.71 -10.91
N ALA A 138 0.68 4.12 -11.96
CA ALA A 138 -0.28 3.29 -12.68
C ALA A 138 0.38 2.09 -13.36
N LEU A 139 1.53 2.29 -14.03
CA LEU A 139 2.32 1.17 -14.57
C LEU A 139 2.68 0.16 -13.50
N MET A 140 3.04 0.62 -12.30
CA MET A 140 3.40 -0.27 -11.19
C MET A 140 2.21 -1.12 -10.74
N VAL A 141 1.04 -0.49 -10.55
CA VAL A 141 -0.20 -1.17 -10.17
C VAL A 141 -0.59 -2.20 -11.23
N GLU A 142 -0.58 -1.81 -12.51
CA GLU A 142 -0.96 -2.71 -13.59
C GLU A 142 0.06 -3.83 -13.82
N ALA A 143 1.36 -3.57 -13.62
CA ALA A 143 2.39 -4.61 -13.66
C ALA A 143 2.22 -5.63 -12.52
N LEU A 144 1.91 -5.18 -11.30
CA LEU A 144 1.64 -6.08 -10.19
C LEU A 144 0.46 -7.01 -10.51
N LYS A 145 -0.65 -6.46 -11.00
CA LYS A 145 -1.82 -7.27 -11.38
C LYS A 145 -1.55 -8.22 -12.55
N ALA A 146 -0.77 -7.79 -13.54
CA ALA A 146 -0.54 -8.57 -14.75
C ALA A 146 0.47 -9.70 -14.54
N PHE A 147 1.52 -9.50 -13.75
CA PHE A 147 2.64 -10.44 -13.67
C PHE A 147 2.74 -11.17 -12.33
N VAL A 148 2.11 -10.65 -11.28
CA VAL A 148 2.04 -11.30 -9.97
C VAL A 148 0.63 -11.16 -9.37
N PRO A 149 -0.45 -11.58 -10.06
CA PRO A 149 -1.83 -11.40 -9.57
C PRO A 149 -2.08 -12.02 -8.19
N ASP A 150 -1.38 -13.11 -7.88
CA ASP A 150 -1.44 -13.86 -6.64
C ASP A 150 -0.22 -13.55 -5.74
N LEU A 151 0.32 -12.34 -5.86
CA LEU A 151 1.38 -11.85 -4.97
C LEU A 151 0.92 -11.96 -3.51
N VAL A 152 1.74 -12.65 -2.73
CA VAL A 152 1.67 -12.63 -1.27
C VAL A 152 2.99 -12.07 -0.76
N LEU A 153 2.91 -11.05 0.09
CA LEU A 153 4.04 -10.51 0.82
C LEU A 153 3.68 -10.54 2.30
N THR A 154 4.54 -11.14 3.11
CA THR A 154 4.30 -11.39 4.54
C THR A 154 5.20 -10.54 5.42
N LYS A 155 4.78 -10.35 6.68
CA LYS A 155 5.63 -9.70 7.71
C LYS A 155 6.96 -10.43 7.87
N GLU A 156 6.95 -11.76 7.85
CA GLU A 156 8.16 -12.59 7.96
C GLU A 156 9.14 -12.30 6.82
N GLN A 157 8.66 -12.22 5.57
CA GLN A 157 9.51 -11.89 4.42
C GLN A 157 10.09 -10.48 4.51
N THR A 158 9.32 -9.49 4.94
CA THR A 158 9.84 -8.11 5.06
C THR A 158 10.72 -7.89 6.30
N ALA A 159 10.63 -8.79 7.29
CA ALA A 159 11.49 -8.82 8.47
C ALA A 159 12.77 -9.66 8.27
N ASP A 160 12.82 -10.52 7.25
CA ASP A 160 14.01 -11.33 6.92
C ASP A 160 15.23 -10.44 6.60
N PRO A 161 16.37 -10.61 7.33
CA PRO A 161 17.60 -9.86 7.07
C PRO A 161 18.14 -10.01 5.65
N GLU A 162 18.01 -11.17 5.01
CA GLU A 162 18.49 -11.38 3.64
C GLU A 162 17.62 -10.63 2.63
N VAL A 163 16.30 -10.66 2.81
CA VAL A 163 15.37 -9.89 1.97
C VAL A 163 15.65 -8.39 2.14
N GLN A 164 15.85 -7.93 3.37
CA GLN A 164 16.24 -6.54 3.66
C GLN A 164 17.57 -6.17 2.99
N ALA A 165 18.56 -7.05 3.03
CA ALA A 165 19.85 -6.82 2.38
C ALA A 165 19.69 -6.68 0.86
N ARG A 166 18.91 -7.58 0.22
CA ARG A 166 18.59 -7.49 -1.22
C ARG A 166 17.86 -6.21 -1.57
N PHE A 167 16.85 -5.84 -0.77
CA PHE A 167 16.10 -4.60 -0.93
C PHE A 167 17.03 -3.38 -0.87
N ASN A 168 17.84 -3.28 0.19
CA ASN A 168 18.74 -2.14 0.41
C ASN A 168 19.81 -2.05 -0.68
N ALA A 169 20.41 -3.17 -1.09
CA ALA A 169 21.43 -3.20 -2.15
C ALA A 169 20.90 -2.61 -3.46
N ARG A 170 19.63 -2.87 -3.79
CA ARG A 170 18.96 -2.28 -4.95
C ARG A 170 18.59 -0.81 -4.71
N GLU A 171 17.83 -0.55 -3.67
CA GLU A 171 17.18 0.75 -3.47
C GLU A 171 18.15 1.88 -3.11
N ILE A 172 19.26 1.62 -2.41
CA ILE A 172 20.27 2.66 -2.11
C ILE A 172 20.80 3.30 -3.39
N SER A 173 20.98 2.50 -4.44
CA SER A 173 21.47 3.00 -5.73
C SER A 173 20.41 3.79 -6.51
N LEU A 174 19.14 3.34 -6.45
CA LEU A 174 18.02 3.94 -7.16
C LEU A 174 17.53 5.23 -6.48
N ALA A 175 17.53 5.26 -5.14
CA ALA A 175 17.03 6.38 -4.34
C ALA A 175 17.82 7.68 -4.54
N LYS A 176 19.08 7.61 -5.02
CA LYS A 176 19.90 8.79 -5.33
C LYS A 176 19.32 9.69 -6.43
N PHE A 177 18.46 9.14 -7.28
CA PHE A 177 17.85 9.86 -8.40
C PHE A 177 16.42 10.35 -8.07
N ARG A 178 15.89 10.00 -6.90
CA ARG A 178 14.62 10.53 -6.42
C ARG A 178 14.78 11.98 -5.98
N LEU A 179 13.86 12.84 -6.38
CA LEU A 179 13.79 14.21 -5.86
C LEU A 179 13.54 14.17 -4.34
N PRO A 180 13.96 15.18 -3.55
CA PRO A 180 13.84 15.15 -2.10
C PRO A 180 12.42 14.85 -1.58
N VAL A 181 11.40 15.39 -2.24
CA VAL A 181 9.99 15.15 -1.89
C VAL A 181 9.56 13.72 -2.23
N ASP A 182 9.87 13.25 -3.44
CA ASP A 182 9.59 11.87 -3.88
C ASP A 182 10.25 10.84 -2.97
N ARG A 183 11.50 11.11 -2.57
CA ARG A 183 12.27 10.28 -1.65
C ARG A 183 11.56 10.12 -0.30
N ARG A 184 11.08 11.21 0.31
CA ARG A 184 10.38 11.16 1.60
C ARG A 184 9.10 10.34 1.54
N TYR A 185 8.29 10.53 0.49
CA TYR A 185 7.07 9.74 0.31
C TYR A 185 7.37 8.26 0.10
N PHE A 186 8.39 7.95 -0.71
CA PHE A 186 8.82 6.58 -0.93
C PHE A 186 9.38 5.93 0.33
N GLU A 187 10.22 6.61 1.11
CA GLU A 187 10.74 6.10 2.39
C GLU A 187 9.60 5.77 3.39
N ALA A 188 8.59 6.65 3.48
CA ALA A 188 7.40 6.38 4.28
C ALA A 188 6.64 5.15 3.77
N ALA A 189 6.44 5.04 2.45
CA ALA A 189 5.77 3.88 1.84
C ALA A 189 6.54 2.57 2.08
N VAL A 190 7.87 2.58 1.97
CA VAL A 190 8.71 1.41 2.28
C VAL A 190 8.53 0.97 3.72
N CYS A 191 8.49 1.92 4.67
CA CYS A 191 8.19 1.63 6.06
C CYS A 191 6.79 1.04 6.23
N PHE A 192 5.76 1.62 5.61
CA PHE A 192 4.39 1.10 5.69
C PHE A 192 4.27 -0.32 5.15
N VAL A 193 4.87 -0.62 3.99
CA VAL A 193 4.87 -1.97 3.41
C VAL A 193 5.59 -2.96 4.32
N ARG A 194 6.66 -2.56 4.99
CA ARG A 194 7.37 -3.43 5.93
C ARG A 194 6.52 -3.75 7.18
N ILE A 195 5.71 -2.80 7.66
CA ILE A 195 4.88 -3.00 8.87
C ILE A 195 3.60 -3.77 8.53
N GLU A 196 2.94 -3.44 7.42
CA GLU A 196 1.65 -4.01 7.01
C GLU A 196 1.71 -4.50 5.53
N PRO A 197 2.57 -5.48 5.20
CA PRO A 197 2.77 -5.92 3.82
C PRO A 197 1.52 -6.51 3.18
N GLU A 198 0.71 -7.25 3.93
CA GLU A 198 -0.50 -7.89 3.44
C GLU A 198 -1.56 -6.85 3.05
N LEU A 199 -1.76 -5.82 3.89
CA LEU A 199 -2.65 -4.71 3.58
C LEU A 199 -2.12 -3.87 2.43
N ALA A 200 -0.80 -3.67 2.33
CA ALA A 200 -0.19 -2.94 1.24
C ALA A 200 -0.37 -3.63 -0.12
N VAL A 201 -0.15 -4.95 -0.17
CA VAL A 201 -0.46 -5.75 -1.36
C VAL A 201 -1.94 -5.64 -1.70
N LYS A 202 -2.83 -5.79 -0.71
CA LYS A 202 -4.27 -5.63 -0.89
C LYS A 202 -4.62 -4.25 -1.46
N LEU A 203 -4.02 -3.17 -0.98
CA LEU A 203 -4.22 -1.81 -1.49
C LEU A 203 -3.77 -1.68 -2.96
N ALA A 204 -2.60 -2.24 -3.30
CA ALA A 204 -2.09 -2.19 -4.66
C ALA A 204 -3.03 -2.91 -5.64
N MET A 205 -3.56 -4.07 -5.24
CA MET A 205 -4.42 -4.91 -6.08
C MET A 205 -5.90 -4.49 -6.11
N THR A 206 -6.39 -3.71 -5.12
CA THR A 206 -7.81 -3.33 -5.03
C THR A 206 -8.13 -2.10 -5.88
N ASP A 207 -8.98 -2.24 -6.90
CA ASP A 207 -9.44 -1.09 -7.69
C ASP A 207 -10.73 -0.45 -7.17
N LYS A 208 -11.69 -1.26 -6.74
CA LYS A 208 -13.03 -0.82 -6.33
C LYS A 208 -13.60 -1.78 -5.27
N PRO A 209 -14.60 -1.34 -4.46
CA PRO A 209 -15.12 0.01 -4.39
C PRO A 209 -14.16 0.97 -3.67
N LEU A 210 -14.28 2.27 -3.96
CA LEU A 210 -13.43 3.29 -3.35
C LEU A 210 -13.50 3.30 -1.81
N SER A 211 -14.66 3.00 -1.24
CA SER A 211 -14.83 2.88 0.22
C SER A 211 -13.91 1.81 0.80
N ALA A 212 -13.68 0.69 0.10
CA ALA A 212 -12.75 -0.34 0.52
C ALA A 212 -11.30 0.16 0.45
N VAL A 213 -10.92 0.82 -0.64
CA VAL A 213 -9.59 1.44 -0.80
C VAL A 213 -9.28 2.38 0.38
N ARG A 214 -10.20 3.29 0.70
CA ARG A 214 -10.04 4.26 1.81
C ARG A 214 -9.86 3.60 3.17
N ARG A 215 -10.60 2.52 3.45
CA ARG A 215 -10.46 1.79 4.71
C ARG A 215 -9.08 1.13 4.80
N ILE A 216 -8.58 0.56 3.70
CA ILE A 216 -7.24 -0.05 3.67
C ILE A 216 -6.17 1.02 3.86
N GLU A 217 -6.26 2.16 3.17
CA GLU A 217 -5.34 3.28 3.31
C GLU A 217 -5.26 3.78 4.76
N ALA A 218 -6.41 4.02 5.39
CA ALA A 218 -6.47 4.44 6.78
C ALA A 218 -5.89 3.38 7.74
N ALA A 219 -6.19 2.10 7.53
CA ALA A 219 -5.67 1.03 8.36
C ALA A 219 -4.13 0.92 8.29
N ILE A 220 -3.55 1.01 7.09
CA ILE A 220 -2.09 1.01 6.91
C ILE A 220 -1.46 2.16 7.70
N VAL A 221 -2.00 3.38 7.56
CA VAL A 221 -1.42 4.56 8.24
C VAL A 221 -1.61 4.50 9.76
N ASN A 222 -2.78 4.08 10.23
CA ASN A 222 -3.09 4.00 11.66
C ASN A 222 -2.26 2.94 12.39
N ARG A 223 -1.99 1.80 11.74
CA ARG A 223 -1.13 0.74 12.30
C ARG A 223 0.36 1.03 12.11
N GLY A 224 0.72 1.73 11.04
CA GLY A 224 2.08 2.13 10.71
C GLY A 224 2.46 3.54 11.19
N ARG A 225 1.82 4.11 12.22
CA ARG A 225 2.03 5.51 12.66
C ARG A 225 3.49 5.88 12.90
N ILE A 226 4.33 4.92 13.28
CA ILE A 226 5.77 5.14 13.45
C ILE A 226 6.46 5.60 12.16
N CYS A 227 5.96 5.19 10.98
CA CYS A 227 6.49 5.59 9.68
C CYS A 227 6.30 7.07 9.36
N VAL A 228 5.44 7.76 10.10
CA VAL A 228 5.19 9.20 9.99
C VAL A 228 5.53 9.92 11.31
N GLY A 229 6.50 9.38 12.05
CA GLY A 229 6.98 9.99 13.29
C GLY A 229 5.95 10.04 14.41
N ASN A 230 5.02 9.08 14.45
CA ASN A 230 3.93 9.02 15.43
C ASN A 230 3.01 10.25 15.45
N ALA A 231 2.86 10.92 14.31
CA ALA A 231 1.96 12.06 14.17
C ALA A 231 0.55 11.75 14.71
N ARG A 232 -0.06 12.74 15.38
CA ARG A 232 -1.43 12.62 15.92
C ARG A 232 -2.50 12.77 14.85
N ASN A 233 -2.21 13.52 13.80
CA ASN A 233 -3.09 13.71 12.65
C ASN A 233 -2.27 13.57 11.39
N VAL A 234 -2.74 12.75 10.45
CA VAL A 234 -2.07 12.54 9.16
C VAL A 234 -3.03 12.92 8.04
N TYR A 235 -2.52 13.71 7.09
CA TYR A 235 -3.25 14.18 5.91
C TYR A 235 -2.46 13.76 4.68
N PHE A 236 -3.11 13.11 3.73
CA PHE A 236 -2.48 12.67 2.49
C PHE A 236 -3.50 12.52 1.36
N ASP A 237 -3.02 12.67 0.12
CA ASP A 237 -3.79 12.29 -1.06
C ASP A 237 -3.76 10.76 -1.20
N GLY A 238 -4.92 10.12 -1.14
CA GLY A 238 -5.03 8.65 -1.19
C GLY A 238 -4.52 8.07 -2.51
N THR A 239 -4.75 8.75 -3.63
CA THR A 239 -4.26 8.31 -4.95
C THR A 239 -2.73 8.31 -4.97
N GLN A 240 -2.14 9.39 -4.46
CA GLN A 240 -0.69 9.52 -4.34
C GLN A 240 -0.11 8.44 -3.43
N PHE A 241 -0.73 8.25 -2.26
CA PHE A 241 -0.34 7.22 -1.32
C PHE A 241 -0.41 5.82 -1.92
N ARG A 242 -1.50 5.49 -2.62
CA ARG A 242 -1.69 4.19 -3.27
C ARG A 242 -0.56 3.88 -4.25
N PHE A 243 -0.15 4.83 -5.09
CA PHE A 243 0.91 4.53 -6.04
C PHE A 243 2.29 4.39 -5.38
N TYR A 244 2.57 5.14 -4.31
CA TYR A 244 3.81 4.97 -3.56
C TYR A 244 3.84 3.63 -2.82
N ILE A 245 2.71 3.19 -2.28
CA ILE A 245 2.56 1.85 -1.73
C ILE A 245 2.77 0.79 -2.81
N ALA A 246 2.20 0.96 -4.01
CA ALA A 246 2.42 0.03 -5.12
C ALA A 246 3.90 -0.03 -5.56
N ASP A 247 4.61 1.12 -5.62
CA ASP A 247 6.06 1.16 -5.85
C ASP A 247 6.81 0.36 -4.78
N ALA A 248 6.55 0.63 -3.51
CA ALA A 248 7.19 -0.08 -2.40
C ALA A 248 6.86 -1.59 -2.39
N VAL A 249 5.61 -1.99 -2.65
CA VAL A 249 5.20 -3.40 -2.78
C VAL A 249 5.96 -4.08 -3.89
N TYR A 250 6.06 -3.45 -5.07
CA TYR A 250 6.83 -4.00 -6.18
C TYR A 250 8.30 -4.19 -5.79
N ARG A 251 8.94 -3.19 -5.17
CA ARG A 251 10.35 -3.28 -4.73
C ARG A 251 10.57 -4.39 -3.69
N TRP A 252 9.68 -4.52 -2.72
CA TRP A 252 9.74 -5.59 -1.72
C TRP A 252 9.51 -6.97 -2.33
N ALA A 253 8.56 -7.11 -3.26
CA ALA A 253 8.27 -8.36 -3.93
C ALA A 253 9.44 -8.86 -4.78
N VAL A 254 10.12 -7.96 -5.50
CA VAL A 254 11.38 -8.23 -6.21
C VAL A 254 12.45 -8.77 -5.24
N ALA A 255 12.67 -8.09 -4.12
CA ALA A 255 13.65 -8.49 -3.12
C ALA A 255 13.30 -9.83 -2.45
N ALA A 256 12.03 -10.04 -2.12
CA ALA A 256 11.53 -11.26 -1.48
C ALA A 256 11.68 -12.49 -2.40
N LYS A 257 11.37 -12.33 -3.70
CA LYS A 257 11.55 -13.38 -4.71
C LYS A 257 13.01 -13.58 -5.14
N GLY A 258 13.90 -12.65 -4.81
CA GLY A 258 15.31 -12.73 -5.20
C GLY A 258 15.53 -12.61 -6.72
N VAL A 259 14.69 -11.83 -7.41
CA VAL A 259 14.73 -11.65 -8.88
C VAL A 259 15.13 -10.22 -9.25
N ASP A 260 15.56 -10.01 -10.49
CA ASP A 260 15.89 -8.67 -10.99
C ASP A 260 14.65 -7.85 -11.39
N THR A 261 13.55 -8.52 -11.75
CA THR A 261 12.30 -7.89 -12.17
C THR A 261 11.13 -8.83 -11.95
N LEU A 262 9.91 -8.27 -11.80
CA LEU A 262 8.68 -9.06 -11.87
C LEU A 262 8.12 -9.14 -13.29
N ILE A 263 8.72 -8.44 -14.26
CA ILE A 263 8.18 -8.29 -15.63
C ILE A 263 8.97 -9.21 -16.59
N PRO A 264 8.41 -10.36 -17.00
CA PRO A 264 9.09 -11.26 -17.93
C PRO A 264 9.12 -10.68 -19.35
N THR A 265 10.30 -10.66 -19.98
CA THR A 265 10.54 -10.14 -21.34
C THR A 265 10.89 -11.22 -22.36
N ARG A 266 10.82 -12.49 -21.96
CA ARG A 266 11.03 -13.67 -22.81
C ARG A 266 9.96 -14.69 -22.53
#